data_AF-A0A7C3ERF2-F1
#
_entry.id   AF-A0A7C3ERF2-F1
#
_cell.length_a   1.000
_cell.length_b   1.000
_cell.length_c   1.000
_cell.angle_alpha   90.00
_cell.angle_beta   90.00
_cell.angle_gamma   90.00
#
_symmetry.space_group_name_H-M   'P 1'
#
loop_
_entity.id
_entity.type
_entity.pdbx_description
1 polymer ?
#
loop_
_entity_poly.entity_id
_entity_poly.type
_entity_poly.pdbx_seq_one_letter_code
_entity_poly.pdbx_strand_id
1 'polypeptide(L)'
;MRTKNLLNELVNRENQDFFFTIMNHLPNPDKILRRTGKTIEAYRDLKNDPHVWSCIQSRKSGLLGLEYTIAQNNSDSIVVKFIEDIFNTLDINQIQRDILEAPLFGYQPIEVMWKQTEGQRKFLVPTGLIAKPQEWFFFDTKGNLKFKKSAVPEGIHPPPMKILNVQYEPDYLNPYGHSLLSKCYWAVTFKNGGIKFWVNFTEKYGMPIILGNYTRGASSEEIQNLADVLADMAEDSVIVSPSDINIEMKEAVRFSSISLYKELIKFCNAEISKAILSQTLTTEIEMGSLAASQTHFKIRKDVILSDIKLVEKTLNKLIQWIVELNFGNIQCPSFKLILNDSDNSQKIERDLKISQTGMIRLTKKYWMNSYGFNEDEILEL
;
A
#
# COMPACT_ATOMS: atom_id res chain seq x y z
N MET A 1 39.93 -22.57 -18.71
CA MET A 1 38.70 -21.74 -18.69
C MET A 1 39.10 -20.35 -18.20
N ARG A 2 38.99 -19.29 -19.03
CA ARG A 2 39.47 -17.95 -18.63
C ARG A 2 38.47 -17.34 -17.63
N THR A 3 38.88 -17.22 -16.37
CA THR A 3 38.14 -16.61 -15.25
C THR A 3 37.58 -15.22 -15.56
N LYS A 4 38.17 -14.48 -16.50
CA LYS A 4 37.65 -13.20 -17.01
C LYS A 4 36.20 -13.25 -17.51
N ASN A 5 35.75 -14.38 -18.08
CA ASN A 5 34.37 -14.48 -18.57
C ASN A 5 33.34 -14.64 -17.45
N LEU A 6 33.76 -15.03 -16.24
CA LEU A 6 32.90 -15.09 -15.06
C LEU A 6 32.75 -13.73 -14.35
N LEU A 7 33.62 -12.76 -14.67
CA LEU A 7 33.64 -11.45 -14.02
C LEU A 7 32.72 -10.43 -14.69
N ASN A 8 32.31 -10.68 -15.94
CA ASN A 8 31.48 -9.76 -16.71
C ASN A 8 30.07 -10.33 -16.90
N GLU A 9 29.05 -9.48 -16.70
CA GLU A 9 27.66 -9.82 -17.04
C GLU A 9 27.53 -9.98 -18.56
N LEU A 10 27.37 -11.23 -19.03
CA LEU A 10 27.26 -11.55 -20.46
C LEU A 10 25.88 -11.21 -21.03
N VAL A 11 24.83 -11.42 -20.25
CA VAL A 11 23.43 -11.24 -20.67
C VAL A 11 22.90 -9.98 -19.99
N ASN A 12 22.83 -8.88 -20.73
CA ASN A 12 22.27 -7.63 -20.23
C ASN A 12 21.30 -6.96 -21.23
N ARG A 13 20.55 -5.95 -20.78
CA ARG A 13 19.55 -5.25 -21.62
C ARG A 13 20.15 -4.57 -22.84
N GLU A 14 21.35 -4.00 -22.71
CA GLU A 14 22.07 -3.31 -23.79
C GLU A 14 22.49 -4.29 -24.91
N ASN A 15 22.78 -5.55 -24.56
CA ASN A 15 23.11 -6.61 -25.51
C ASN A 15 21.87 -7.25 -26.17
N GLN A 16 20.69 -7.15 -25.54
CA GLN A 16 19.46 -7.81 -26.01
C GLN A 16 18.62 -6.93 -26.94
N ASP A 17 18.58 -5.60 -26.74
CA ASP A 17 17.64 -4.76 -27.48
C ASP A 17 18.17 -3.32 -27.68
N PHE A 18 18.54 -3.00 -28.92
CA PHE A 18 19.23 -1.75 -29.31
C PHE A 18 18.39 -0.48 -29.04
N PHE A 19 17.06 -0.62 -28.97
CA PHE A 19 16.15 0.51 -28.73
C PHE A 19 16.34 1.13 -27.34
N PHE A 20 16.72 0.34 -26.33
CA PHE A 20 16.98 0.86 -24.99
C PHE A 20 18.29 1.67 -24.91
N THR A 21 19.26 1.38 -25.78
CA THR A 21 20.57 2.05 -25.81
C THR A 21 20.46 3.52 -26.23
N ILE A 22 19.49 3.89 -27.07
CA ILE A 22 19.37 5.26 -27.60
C ILE A 22 18.73 6.22 -26.58
N MET A 23 17.78 5.75 -25.78
CA MET A 23 17.01 6.63 -24.87
C MET A 23 17.57 6.67 -23.45
N ASN A 24 18.48 5.75 -23.07
CA ASN A 24 19.05 5.58 -21.71
C ASN A 24 18.01 5.69 -20.57
N HIS A 25 16.77 5.28 -20.87
CA HIS A 25 15.59 5.43 -20.04
C HIS A 25 14.75 4.17 -20.22
N LEU A 26 14.58 3.40 -19.14
CA LEU A 26 13.68 2.26 -19.11
C LEU A 26 12.26 2.76 -18.84
N PRO A 27 11.30 2.60 -19.77
CA PRO A 27 9.91 2.89 -19.47
C PRO A 27 9.40 1.94 -18.39
N ASN A 28 8.48 2.41 -17.54
CA ASN A 28 7.84 1.55 -16.57
C ASN A 28 7.06 0.42 -17.30
N PRO A 29 7.37 -0.87 -17.05
CA PRO A 29 6.77 -1.99 -17.77
C PRO A 29 5.33 -2.30 -17.34
N ASP A 30 4.77 -1.56 -16.37
CA ASP A 30 3.40 -1.75 -15.91
C ASP A 30 2.38 -1.72 -17.07
N LYS A 31 1.63 -2.83 -17.21
CA LYS A 31 0.68 -3.03 -18.30
C LYS A 31 -0.50 -2.04 -18.24
N ILE A 32 -0.91 -1.61 -17.05
CA ILE A 32 -2.03 -0.69 -16.86
C ILE A 32 -1.64 0.70 -17.36
N LEU A 33 -0.48 1.19 -16.95
CA LEU A 33 0.04 2.49 -17.43
C LEU A 33 0.19 2.48 -18.95
N ARG A 34 0.80 1.42 -19.50
CA ARG A 34 1.00 1.29 -20.95
C ARG A 34 -0.31 1.21 -21.74
N ARG A 35 -1.32 0.48 -21.25
CA ARG A 35 -2.62 0.35 -21.94
C ARG A 35 -3.47 1.60 -21.86
N THR A 36 -3.39 2.34 -20.75
CA THR A 36 -4.21 3.54 -20.53
C THR A 36 -3.54 4.82 -21.02
N GLY A 37 -2.24 4.78 -21.32
CA GLY A 37 -1.44 5.96 -21.66
C GLY A 37 -1.23 6.91 -20.46
N LYS A 38 -1.59 6.49 -19.25
CA LYS A 38 -1.48 7.28 -18.03
C LYS A 38 -0.11 7.12 -17.38
N THR A 39 0.24 8.10 -16.56
CA THR A 39 1.40 8.12 -15.68
C THR A 39 1.07 7.47 -14.33
N ILE A 40 2.10 7.28 -13.50
CA ILE A 40 1.95 6.75 -12.14
C ILE A 40 1.07 7.64 -11.24
N GLU A 41 0.83 8.90 -11.61
CA GLU A 41 -0.11 9.82 -10.95
C GLU A 41 -1.53 9.24 -10.89
N ALA A 42 -1.91 8.46 -11.91
CA ALA A 42 -3.21 7.77 -11.94
C ALA A 42 -3.41 6.82 -10.76
N TYR A 43 -2.33 6.30 -10.17
CA TYR A 43 -2.40 5.49 -8.95
C TYR A 43 -2.59 6.35 -7.69
N ARG A 44 -2.11 7.60 -7.67
CA ARG A 44 -2.39 8.51 -6.56
C ARG A 44 -3.89 8.78 -6.46
N ASP A 45 -4.57 8.97 -7.60
CA ASP A 45 -6.01 9.17 -7.65
C ASP A 45 -6.80 7.99 -7.06
N LEU A 46 -6.29 6.76 -7.18
CA LEU A 46 -6.93 5.58 -6.59
C LEU A 46 -6.98 5.66 -5.06
N LYS A 47 -6.06 6.39 -4.42
CA LYS A 47 -6.06 6.58 -2.96
C LYS A 47 -7.25 7.42 -2.47
N ASN A 48 -7.93 8.14 -3.36
CA ASN A 48 -9.16 8.87 -3.04
C ASN A 48 -10.38 7.94 -2.91
N ASP A 49 -10.29 6.69 -3.38
CA ASP A 49 -11.35 5.71 -3.14
C ASP A 49 -11.35 5.31 -1.65
N PRO A 50 -12.50 5.40 -0.95
CA PRO A 50 -12.56 5.16 0.49
C PRO A 50 -12.22 3.72 0.89
N HIS A 51 -12.50 2.76 0.02
CA HIS A 51 -12.20 1.35 0.29
C HIS A 51 -10.71 1.06 0.10
N VAL A 52 -10.11 1.58 -0.99
CA VAL A 52 -8.66 1.55 -1.20
C VAL A 52 -7.93 2.19 -0.01
N TRP A 53 -8.35 3.38 0.42
CA TRP A 53 -7.73 4.07 1.55
C TRP A 53 -7.84 3.28 2.85
N SER A 54 -9.01 2.68 3.13
CA SER A 54 -9.21 1.81 4.29
C SER A 54 -8.26 0.61 4.29
N CYS A 55 -8.10 -0.08 3.15
CA CYS A 55 -7.15 -1.18 3.00
C CYS A 55 -5.69 -0.72 3.23
N ILE A 56 -5.29 0.43 2.67
CA ILE A 56 -3.95 0.99 2.86
C ILE A 56 -3.70 1.29 4.34
N GLN A 57 -4.64 1.96 5.00
CA GLN A 57 -4.53 2.30 6.42
C GLN A 57 -4.41 1.04 7.28
N SER A 58 -5.23 0.03 7.01
CA SER A 58 -5.22 -1.27 7.71
C SER A 58 -3.88 -2.01 7.54
N ARG A 59 -3.28 -1.99 6.34
CA ARG A 59 -1.96 -2.58 6.11
C ARG A 59 -0.88 -1.85 6.91
N LYS A 60 -0.81 -0.52 6.75
CA LYS A 60 0.22 0.29 7.40
C LYS A 60 0.13 0.26 8.92
N SER A 61 -1.08 0.28 9.48
CA SER A 61 -1.29 0.32 10.94
C SER A 61 -0.67 -0.89 11.65
N GLY A 62 -0.61 -2.04 11.00
CA GLY A 62 -0.03 -3.25 11.59
C GLY A 62 1.46 -3.12 11.91
N LEU A 63 2.20 -2.35 11.10
CA LEU A 63 3.62 -2.06 11.33
C LEU A 63 3.82 -0.83 12.21
N LEU A 64 3.05 0.24 11.96
CA LEU A 64 3.23 1.53 12.65
C LEU A 64 2.90 1.50 14.14
N GLY A 65 2.20 0.45 14.60
CA GLY A 65 1.94 0.20 16.02
C GLY A 65 3.06 -0.56 16.73
N LEU A 66 4.15 -0.91 16.04
CA LEU A 66 5.28 -1.62 16.63
C LEU A 66 6.35 -0.65 17.13
N GLU A 67 6.94 -0.98 18.27
CA GLU A 67 8.13 -0.30 18.78
C GLU A 67 9.37 -0.76 18.01
N TYR A 68 10.44 0.04 18.06
CA TYR A 68 11.71 -0.32 17.45
C TYR A 68 12.84 -0.31 18.48
N THR A 69 13.92 -1.01 18.16
CA THR A 69 15.18 -0.98 18.90
C THR A 69 16.37 -0.98 17.94
N ILE A 70 17.52 -0.51 18.42
CA ILE A 70 18.80 -0.57 17.71
C ILE A 70 19.61 -1.74 18.29
N ALA A 71 19.52 -2.90 17.66
CA ALA A 71 20.24 -4.09 18.10
C ALA A 71 21.75 -3.97 17.82
N GLN A 72 22.57 -4.25 18.83
CA GLN A 72 24.02 -4.03 18.80
C GLN A 72 24.78 -4.82 17.72
N ASN A 73 24.43 -6.09 17.46
CA ASN A 73 25.10 -6.96 16.48
C ASN A 73 26.64 -7.00 16.55
N ASN A 74 27.22 -7.05 17.76
CA ASN A 74 28.66 -6.98 18.03
C ASN A 74 29.33 -5.66 17.61
N SER A 75 28.56 -4.61 17.35
CA SER A 75 29.08 -3.25 17.14
C SER A 75 29.54 -2.65 18.46
N ASP A 76 30.47 -1.70 18.39
CA ASP A 76 30.90 -0.92 19.56
C ASP A 76 29.70 -0.19 20.18
N SER A 77 29.59 -0.21 21.52
CA SER A 77 28.50 0.44 22.25
C SER A 77 28.43 1.95 22.00
N ILE A 78 29.57 2.58 21.70
CA ILE A 78 29.63 3.99 21.32
C ILE A 78 28.89 4.23 20.00
N VAL A 79 29.01 3.32 19.04
CA VAL A 79 28.35 3.42 17.73
C VAL A 79 26.86 3.15 17.86
N VAL A 80 26.46 2.18 18.69
CA VAL A 80 25.05 1.90 19.00
C VAL A 80 24.38 3.17 19.56
N LYS A 81 24.96 3.74 20.61
CA LYS A 81 24.43 4.95 21.25
C LYS A 81 24.37 6.14 20.30
N PHE A 82 25.39 6.31 19.46
CA PHE A 82 25.39 7.35 18.42
C PHE A 82 24.24 7.19 17.42
N ILE A 83 23.92 5.96 17.01
CA ILE A 83 22.79 5.69 16.12
C ILE A 83 21.46 5.90 16.84
N GLU A 84 21.33 5.48 18.10
CA GLU A 84 20.14 5.74 18.93
C GLU A 84 19.86 7.24 19.05
N ASP A 85 20.89 8.04 19.40
CA ASP A 85 20.78 9.49 19.51
C ASP A 85 20.29 10.13 18.20
N ILE A 86 20.78 9.68 17.05
CA ILE A 86 20.31 10.17 15.74
C ILE A 86 18.85 9.78 15.51
N PHE A 87 18.49 8.51 15.70
CA PHE A 87 17.13 8.04 15.44
C PHE A 87 16.10 8.69 16.37
N ASN A 88 16.49 9.05 17.59
CA ASN A 88 15.65 9.80 18.53
C ASN A 88 15.32 11.24 18.05
N THR A 89 16.09 11.79 17.11
CA THR A 89 15.80 13.11 16.51
C THR A 89 14.96 13.03 15.25
N LEU A 90 14.80 11.85 14.65
CA LEU A 90 14.08 11.65 13.40
C LEU A 90 12.62 11.26 13.66
N ASP A 91 11.71 11.71 12.81
CA ASP A 91 10.33 11.22 12.81
C ASP A 91 10.25 9.83 12.16
N ILE A 92 10.57 8.81 12.94
CA ILE A 92 10.59 7.42 12.48
C ILE A 92 9.20 6.98 12.00
N ASN A 93 8.11 7.47 12.60
CA ASN A 93 6.75 7.07 12.20
C ASN A 93 6.43 7.59 10.79
N GLN A 94 6.74 8.85 10.49
CA GLN A 94 6.58 9.39 9.14
C GLN A 94 7.48 8.69 8.13
N ILE A 95 8.74 8.41 8.49
CA ILE A 95 9.68 7.70 7.61
C ILE A 95 9.15 6.29 7.28
N GLN A 96 8.60 5.57 8.25
CA GLN A 96 7.98 4.26 8.03
C GLN A 96 6.78 4.38 7.08
N ARG A 97 5.91 5.40 7.27
CA ARG A 97 4.77 5.65 6.36
C ARG A 97 5.21 5.88 4.93
N ASP A 98 6.30 6.63 4.75
CA ASP A 98 6.91 6.93 3.47
C ASP A 98 7.48 5.67 2.81
N ILE A 99 8.29 4.88 3.54
CA ILE A 99 8.81 3.60 3.04
C ILE A 99 7.67 2.68 2.58
N LEU A 100 6.56 2.66 3.31
CA LEU A 100 5.36 1.87 2.99
C LEU A 100 4.53 2.42 1.80
N GLU A 101 4.94 3.51 1.16
CA GLU A 101 4.41 3.87 -0.16
C GLU A 101 5.04 3.00 -1.28
N ALA A 102 6.23 2.42 -1.08
CA ALA A 102 6.87 1.57 -2.08
C ALA A 102 6.01 0.37 -2.50
N PRO A 103 5.37 -0.41 -1.62
CA PRO A 103 4.44 -1.45 -2.04
C PRO A 103 3.27 -0.94 -2.88
N LEU A 104 2.77 0.27 -2.60
CA LEU A 104 1.64 0.85 -3.32
C LEU A 104 2.03 1.23 -4.76
N PHE A 105 3.21 1.81 -4.96
CA PHE A 105 3.66 2.36 -6.24
C PHE A 105 4.73 1.53 -6.96
N GLY A 106 5.23 0.46 -6.34
CA GLY A 106 6.38 -0.35 -6.78
C GLY A 106 7.70 0.12 -6.17
N TYR A 107 7.88 1.43 -5.96
CA TYR A 107 9.08 2.01 -5.35
C TYR A 107 8.79 3.36 -4.69
N GLN A 108 9.71 3.82 -3.83
CA GLN A 108 9.68 5.12 -3.16
C GLN A 108 11.10 5.66 -3.01
N PRO A 109 11.47 6.72 -3.75
CA PRO A 109 12.69 7.48 -3.51
C PRO A 109 12.56 8.35 -2.24
N ILE A 110 13.53 8.25 -1.34
CA ILE A 110 13.58 9.07 -0.11
C ILE A 110 14.93 9.79 -0.05
N GLU A 111 14.90 11.13 -0.07
CA GLU A 111 16.10 11.96 0.03
C GLU A 111 16.57 12.09 1.47
N VAL A 112 17.85 11.80 1.70
CA VAL A 112 18.50 12.00 3.00
C VAL A 112 19.07 13.41 3.08
N MET A 113 18.67 14.15 4.11
CA MET A 113 19.12 15.52 4.37
C MET A 113 20.28 15.50 5.35
N TRP A 114 21.51 15.47 4.82
CA TRP A 114 22.73 15.46 5.61
C TRP A 114 23.08 16.84 6.16
N LYS A 115 23.50 16.90 7.42
CA LYS A 115 24.08 18.08 8.05
C LYS A 115 25.34 17.69 8.81
N GLN A 116 26.33 18.58 8.81
CA GLN A 116 27.50 18.42 9.66
C GLN A 116 27.18 18.97 11.07
N THR A 117 27.51 18.20 12.11
CA THR A 117 27.31 18.63 13.51
C THR A 117 28.30 19.73 13.89
N GLU A 118 27.88 20.56 14.85
CA GLU A 118 28.72 21.57 15.48
C GLU A 118 29.44 20.95 16.69
N GLY A 119 30.73 21.23 16.85
CA GLY A 119 31.55 20.66 17.92
C GLY A 119 33.02 20.44 17.53
N GLN A 120 33.83 19.99 18.51
CA GLN A 120 35.26 19.69 18.27
C GLN A 120 35.46 18.55 17.28
N ARG A 121 34.62 17.50 17.36
CA ARG A 121 34.55 16.44 16.36
C ARG A 121 33.31 16.65 15.50
N LYS A 122 33.52 16.76 14.19
CA LYS A 122 32.45 16.98 13.22
C LYS A 122 31.93 15.63 12.72
N PHE A 123 30.66 15.37 12.90
CA PHE A 123 29.96 14.20 12.35
C PHE A 123 29.03 14.62 11.22
N LEU A 124 28.81 13.74 10.24
CA LEU A 124 27.83 13.94 9.18
C LEU A 124 26.61 13.07 9.50
N VAL A 125 25.49 13.71 9.85
CA VAL A 125 24.29 13.04 10.35
C VAL A 125 23.05 13.42 9.53
N PRO A 126 22.07 12.52 9.38
CA PRO A 126 20.81 12.87 8.75
C PRO A 126 19.98 13.72 9.70
N THR A 127 19.41 14.79 9.17
CA THR A 127 18.47 15.68 9.89
C THR A 127 17.02 15.46 9.48
N GLY A 128 16.81 14.73 8.38
CA GLY A 128 15.49 14.40 7.87
C GLY A 128 15.59 13.47 6.67
N LEU A 129 14.52 12.73 6.46
CA LEU A 129 14.32 11.86 5.30
C LEU A 129 13.04 12.33 4.62
N ILE A 130 13.16 12.77 3.36
CA ILE A 130 12.05 13.39 2.62
C ILE A 130 11.69 12.50 1.44
N ALA A 131 10.54 11.82 1.52
CA ALA A 131 9.98 11.12 0.38
C ALA A 131 9.73 12.08 -0.79
N LYS A 132 10.12 11.66 -1.99
CA LYS A 132 9.91 12.43 -3.22
C LYS A 132 8.89 11.75 -4.12
N PRO A 133 8.14 12.52 -4.93
CA PRO A 133 7.25 11.94 -5.93
C PRO A 133 8.00 11.01 -6.89
N GLN A 134 7.48 9.79 -7.08
CA GLN A 134 8.02 8.77 -7.97
C GLN A 134 8.17 9.29 -9.41
N GLU A 135 7.22 10.12 -9.86
CA GLU A 135 7.14 10.74 -11.20
C GLU A 135 8.42 11.49 -11.57
N TRP A 136 9.14 12.01 -10.56
CA TRP A 136 10.37 12.76 -10.74
C TRP A 136 11.58 11.86 -11.00
N PHE A 137 11.41 10.54 -10.95
CA PHE A 137 12.47 9.56 -11.11
C PHE A 137 12.16 8.57 -12.23
N PHE A 138 13.20 7.94 -12.72
CA PHE A 138 13.15 6.83 -13.67
C PHE A 138 14.40 5.97 -13.53
N PHE A 139 14.41 4.80 -14.14
CA PHE A 139 15.59 3.92 -14.17
C PHE A 139 16.28 3.98 -15.53
N ASP A 140 17.61 3.98 -15.53
CA ASP A 140 18.41 3.82 -16.75
C ASP A 140 18.45 2.34 -17.20
N THR A 141 19.08 2.05 -18.34
CA THR A 141 19.20 0.69 -18.90
C THR A 141 19.90 -0.31 -17.98
N LYS A 142 20.73 0.19 -17.07
CA LYS A 142 21.47 -0.57 -16.06
C LYS A 142 20.68 -0.77 -14.77
N GLY A 143 19.47 -0.21 -14.68
CA GLY A 143 18.62 -0.31 -13.50
C GLY A 143 19.03 0.62 -12.37
N ASN A 144 19.81 1.68 -12.65
CA ASN A 144 20.12 2.71 -11.67
C ASN A 144 19.04 3.79 -11.66
N LEU A 145 18.68 4.24 -10.46
CA LEU A 145 17.74 5.33 -10.29
C LEU A 145 18.36 6.66 -10.74
N LYS A 146 17.62 7.42 -11.55
CA LYS A 146 17.90 8.79 -11.96
C LYS A 146 16.72 9.68 -11.62
N PHE A 147 16.98 10.96 -11.38
CA PHE A 147 15.91 11.96 -11.30
C PHE A 147 15.88 12.82 -12.55
N LYS A 148 14.66 13.21 -12.94
CA LYS A 148 14.38 14.10 -14.07
C LYS A 148 14.75 15.52 -13.66
N LYS A 149 15.50 16.20 -14.51
CA LYS A 149 15.72 17.65 -14.41
C LYS A 149 15.28 18.25 -15.74
N SER A 150 14.46 19.31 -15.71
CA SER A 150 13.85 19.88 -16.91
C SER A 150 14.87 20.22 -18.02
N ALA A 151 16.09 20.62 -17.65
CA ALA A 151 17.17 20.94 -18.58
C ALA A 151 18.05 19.73 -19.01
N VAL A 152 17.83 18.52 -18.47
CA VAL A 152 18.65 17.33 -18.71
C VAL A 152 17.74 16.12 -19.01
N PRO A 153 17.41 15.88 -20.30
CA PRO A 153 16.51 14.79 -20.70
C PRO A 153 16.99 13.38 -20.27
N GLU A 154 18.30 13.16 -20.26
CA GLU A 154 18.93 11.89 -19.84
C GLU A 154 18.89 11.64 -18.32
N GLY A 155 18.39 12.62 -17.55
CA GLY A 155 18.34 12.60 -16.09
C GLY A 155 19.71 12.74 -15.43
N ILE A 156 19.70 12.79 -14.11
CA ILE A 156 20.91 12.93 -13.29
C ILE A 156 20.97 11.78 -12.30
N HIS A 157 22.15 11.20 -12.15
CA HIS A 157 22.41 10.25 -11.07
C HIS A 157 22.46 10.99 -9.73
N PRO A 158 21.67 10.58 -8.74
CA PRO A 158 21.82 11.14 -7.39
C PRO A 158 23.23 10.81 -6.87
N PRO A 159 23.85 11.72 -6.10
CA PRO A 159 25.09 11.41 -5.40
C PRO A 159 24.95 10.15 -4.54
N PRO A 160 26.03 9.38 -4.33
CA PRO A 160 26.02 8.25 -3.40
C PRO A 160 25.48 8.67 -2.02
N MET A 161 24.74 7.76 -1.37
CA MET A 161 24.16 7.97 -0.03
C MET A 161 23.18 9.14 0.09
N LYS A 162 22.69 9.69 -1.04
CA LYS A 162 21.74 10.81 -1.04
C LYS A 162 20.27 10.38 -1.14
N ILE A 163 19.98 9.29 -1.87
CA ILE A 163 18.61 8.78 -2.07
C ILE A 163 18.54 7.33 -1.62
N LEU A 164 17.71 7.03 -0.62
CA LEU A 164 17.26 5.67 -0.33
C LEU A 164 16.23 5.27 -1.39
N ASN A 165 16.61 4.37 -2.28
CA ASN A 165 15.70 3.81 -3.28
C ASN A 165 15.00 2.58 -2.70
N VAL A 166 13.81 2.77 -2.14
CA VAL A 166 12.99 1.67 -1.61
C VAL A 166 12.25 1.02 -2.78
N GLN A 167 12.46 -0.27 -3.02
CA GLN A 167 11.80 -1.02 -4.09
C GLN A 167 11.02 -2.20 -3.52
N TYR A 168 9.81 -2.41 -4.02
CA TYR A 168 8.94 -3.52 -3.67
C TYR A 168 8.92 -4.54 -4.81
N GLU A 169 9.45 -5.74 -4.51
CA GLU A 169 9.57 -6.86 -5.46
C GLU A 169 10.23 -6.47 -6.80
N PRO A 170 11.37 -5.75 -6.84
CA PRO A 170 12.04 -5.43 -8.10
C PRO A 170 12.56 -6.71 -8.76
N ASP A 171 12.53 -6.73 -10.09
CA ASP A 171 13.12 -7.80 -10.89
C ASP A 171 13.93 -7.24 -12.08
N TYR A 172 14.61 -8.12 -12.80
CA TYR A 172 15.46 -7.70 -13.91
C TYR A 172 14.67 -7.08 -15.09
N LEU A 173 13.36 -7.31 -15.24
CA LEU A 173 12.57 -6.64 -16.27
C LEU A 173 11.94 -5.35 -15.73
N ASN A 174 11.67 -5.31 -14.43
CA ASN A 174 10.98 -4.24 -13.75
C ASN A 174 11.77 -3.71 -12.54
N PRO A 175 12.72 -2.80 -12.77
CA PRO A 175 13.42 -2.12 -11.68
C PRO A 175 12.51 -1.16 -10.91
N TYR A 176 11.34 -0.78 -11.44
CA TYR A 176 10.37 0.05 -10.73
C TYR A 176 9.64 -0.71 -9.61
N GLY A 177 9.74 -2.04 -9.58
CA GLY A 177 8.96 -2.88 -8.66
C GLY A 177 7.50 -3.02 -9.06
N HIS A 178 6.76 -3.85 -8.34
CA HIS A 178 5.36 -4.18 -8.66
C HIS A 178 4.39 -3.34 -7.82
N SER A 179 3.63 -2.46 -8.47
CA SER A 179 2.63 -1.63 -7.79
C SER A 179 1.39 -2.45 -7.40
N LEU A 180 0.99 -2.39 -6.13
CA LEU A 180 -0.30 -2.93 -5.68
C LEU A 180 -1.48 -2.10 -6.20
N LEU A 181 -1.34 -0.78 -6.28
CA LEU A 181 -2.38 0.11 -6.82
C LEU A 181 -2.68 -0.17 -8.30
N SER A 182 -1.68 -0.59 -9.07
CA SER A 182 -1.87 -1.09 -10.43
C SER A 182 -2.89 -2.24 -10.48
N LYS A 183 -2.83 -3.17 -9.52
CA LYS A 183 -3.77 -4.31 -9.44
C LYS A 183 -5.19 -3.84 -9.08
N CYS A 184 -5.32 -2.76 -8.31
CA CYS A 184 -6.61 -2.19 -7.93
C CYS A 184 -7.27 -1.34 -9.04
N TYR A 185 -6.51 -0.89 -10.05
CA TYR A 185 -6.97 0.10 -11.03
C TYR A 185 -8.32 -0.25 -11.68
N TRP A 186 -8.46 -1.47 -12.20
CA TRP A 186 -9.69 -1.88 -12.88
C TRP A 186 -10.85 -2.08 -11.92
N ALA A 187 -10.60 -2.63 -10.73
CA ALA A 187 -11.64 -2.80 -9.71
C ALA A 187 -12.22 -1.44 -9.28
N VAL A 188 -11.36 -0.43 -9.06
CA VAL A 188 -11.81 0.95 -8.75
C VAL A 188 -12.56 1.56 -9.94
N THR A 189 -12.03 1.39 -11.16
CA THR A 189 -12.66 1.92 -12.38
C THR A 189 -14.06 1.36 -12.58
N PHE A 190 -14.23 0.04 -12.48
CA PHE A 190 -15.53 -0.62 -12.64
C PHE A 190 -16.47 -0.35 -11.48
N LYS A 191 -15.97 -0.27 -10.24
CA LYS A 191 -16.75 0.16 -9.08
C LYS A 191 -17.33 1.55 -9.28
N ASN A 192 -16.51 2.52 -9.66
CA ASN A 192 -16.96 3.91 -9.87
C ASN A 192 -18.00 4.00 -11.00
N GLY A 193 -17.80 3.23 -12.08
CA GLY A 193 -18.81 3.08 -13.14
C GLY A 193 -20.11 2.46 -12.61
N GLY A 194 -20.01 1.37 -11.84
CA GLY A 194 -21.13 0.68 -11.22
C GLY A 194 -21.94 1.57 -10.28
N ILE A 195 -21.28 2.38 -9.45
CA ILE A 195 -21.93 3.37 -8.58
C ILE A 195 -22.69 4.40 -9.43
N LYS A 196 -22.06 4.94 -10.48
CA LYS A 196 -22.71 5.90 -11.39
C LYS A 196 -23.96 5.31 -12.03
N PHE A 197 -23.89 4.07 -12.53
CA PHE A 197 -25.05 3.40 -13.10
C PHE A 197 -26.12 3.10 -12.05
N TRP A 198 -25.72 2.73 -10.84
CA TRP A 198 -26.63 2.48 -9.75
C TRP A 198 -27.40 3.75 -9.36
N VAL A 199 -26.71 4.89 -9.20
CA VAL A 199 -27.34 6.19 -8.91
C VAL A 199 -28.33 6.59 -10.01
N ASN A 200 -27.89 6.54 -11.27
CA ASN A 200 -28.78 6.86 -12.40
C ASN A 200 -29.99 5.92 -12.49
N PHE A 201 -29.80 4.65 -12.14
CA PHE A 201 -30.90 3.68 -12.10
C PHE A 201 -31.87 4.01 -10.96
N THR A 202 -31.37 4.31 -9.75
CA THR A 202 -32.21 4.67 -8.61
C THR A 202 -32.96 5.97 -8.84
N GLU A 203 -32.40 6.94 -9.55
CA GLU A 203 -33.08 8.16 -9.93
C GLU A 203 -34.24 7.86 -10.91
N LYS A 204 -33.96 7.11 -11.98
CA LYS A 204 -34.97 6.83 -13.02
C LYS A 204 -36.07 5.87 -12.60
N TYR A 205 -35.79 4.96 -11.66
CA TYR A 205 -36.69 3.86 -11.32
C TYR A 205 -37.02 3.78 -9.83
N GLY A 206 -36.46 4.66 -9.00
CA GLY A 206 -36.81 4.76 -7.58
C GLY A 206 -38.08 5.58 -7.33
N MET A 207 -38.58 6.31 -8.33
CA MET A 207 -39.80 7.10 -8.22
C MET A 207 -41.01 6.32 -8.76
N PRO A 208 -42.12 6.25 -8.01
CA PRO A 208 -43.36 5.67 -8.50
C PRO A 208 -43.96 6.56 -9.59
N ILE A 209 -44.44 5.98 -10.67
CA ILE A 209 -45.26 6.70 -11.65
C ILE A 209 -46.71 6.60 -11.20
N ILE A 210 -47.39 7.75 -11.04
CA ILE A 210 -48.80 7.78 -10.63
C ILE A 210 -49.67 7.83 -11.90
N LEU A 211 -50.59 6.86 -12.01
CA LEU A 211 -51.57 6.80 -13.09
C LEU A 211 -52.94 7.28 -12.59
N GLY A 212 -53.43 8.38 -13.15
CA GLY A 212 -54.77 8.91 -12.92
C GLY A 212 -55.72 8.55 -14.06
N ASN A 213 -56.89 7.99 -13.72
CA ASN A 213 -57.90 7.65 -14.72
C ASN A 213 -59.09 8.61 -14.64
N TYR A 214 -59.61 9.03 -15.79
CA TYR A 214 -60.80 9.89 -15.89
C TYR A 214 -61.82 9.33 -16.89
N THR A 215 -63.08 9.74 -16.79
CA THR A 215 -64.16 9.27 -17.66
C THR A 215 -64.19 10.02 -18.99
N ARG A 216 -64.55 9.36 -20.09
CA ARG A 216 -64.77 10.05 -21.38
C ARG A 216 -65.94 11.02 -21.23
N GLY A 217 -65.67 12.31 -21.45
CA GLY A 217 -66.64 13.39 -21.25
C GLY A 217 -66.24 14.40 -20.17
N ALA A 218 -65.17 14.14 -19.40
CA ALA A 218 -64.58 15.13 -18.51
C ALA A 218 -64.13 16.37 -19.27
N SER A 219 -64.36 17.53 -18.68
CA SER A 219 -63.92 18.82 -19.22
C SER A 219 -62.38 18.93 -19.19
N SER A 220 -61.82 19.77 -20.06
CA SER A 220 -60.38 20.04 -20.07
C SER A 220 -59.87 20.58 -18.73
N GLU A 221 -60.73 21.30 -17.99
CA GLU A 221 -60.44 21.84 -16.66
C GLU A 221 -60.34 20.74 -15.59
N GLU A 222 -61.24 19.75 -15.61
CA GLU A 222 -61.19 18.60 -14.70
C GLU A 222 -59.96 17.72 -14.95
N ILE A 223 -59.57 17.54 -16.22
CA ILE A 223 -58.37 16.77 -16.59
C ILE A 223 -57.10 17.49 -16.11
N GLN A 224 -57.03 18.82 -16.30
CA GLN A 224 -55.90 19.63 -15.86
C GLN A 224 -55.79 19.65 -14.33
N ASN A 225 -56.91 19.86 -13.62
CA ASN A 225 -56.92 19.82 -12.15
C ASN A 225 -56.49 18.44 -11.60
N LEU A 226 -56.91 17.35 -12.25
CA LEU A 226 -56.45 16.01 -11.86
C LEU A 226 -54.94 15.84 -12.10
N ALA A 227 -54.42 16.31 -13.23
CA ALA A 227 -53.00 16.28 -13.51
C ALA A 227 -52.19 17.11 -12.50
N ASP A 228 -52.65 18.33 -12.17
CA ASP A 228 -52.01 19.25 -11.25
C ASP A 228 -52.02 18.69 -9.81
N VAL A 229 -53.15 18.14 -9.34
CA VAL A 229 -53.23 17.47 -8.02
C VAL A 229 -52.29 16.26 -7.94
N LEU A 230 -52.24 15.46 -9.00
CA LEU A 230 -51.35 14.30 -9.03
C LEU A 230 -49.86 14.71 -9.14
N ALA A 231 -49.57 15.83 -9.79
CA ALA A 231 -48.21 16.38 -9.92
C ALA A 231 -47.76 17.02 -8.61
N ASP A 232 -48.66 17.68 -7.88
CA ASP A 232 -48.40 18.17 -6.52
C ASP A 232 -48.16 17.01 -5.53
N MET A 233 -48.74 15.83 -5.79
CA MET A 233 -48.53 14.61 -4.99
C MET A 233 -47.25 13.84 -5.35
N ALA A 234 -46.71 14.00 -6.56
CA ALA A 234 -45.51 13.30 -7.03
C ALA A 234 -44.59 14.22 -7.84
N GLU A 235 -43.37 14.38 -7.34
CA GLU A 235 -42.42 15.40 -7.77
C GLU A 235 -42.08 15.40 -9.28
N ASP A 236 -42.24 14.29 -10.02
CA ASP A 236 -41.77 14.24 -11.43
C ASP A 236 -42.54 13.35 -12.45
N SER A 237 -43.55 12.54 -12.12
CA SER A 237 -44.17 11.65 -13.15
C SER A 237 -45.65 11.27 -12.93
N VAL A 238 -46.53 11.92 -13.69
CA VAL A 238 -47.98 11.67 -13.73
C VAL A 238 -48.42 11.34 -15.14
N ILE A 239 -49.22 10.27 -15.28
CA ILE A 239 -49.90 9.94 -16.54
C ILE A 239 -51.40 9.99 -16.28
N VAL A 240 -52.14 10.76 -17.10
CA VAL A 240 -53.60 10.87 -17.01
C VAL A 240 -54.22 10.27 -18.28
N SER A 241 -55.13 9.31 -18.13
CA SER A 241 -55.71 8.58 -19.28
C SER A 241 -57.21 8.31 -19.15
N PRO A 242 -57.97 8.26 -20.27
CA PRO A 242 -59.36 7.83 -20.26
C PRO A 242 -59.51 6.41 -19.74
N SER A 243 -60.57 6.16 -18.97
CA SER A 243 -60.85 4.88 -18.29
C SER A 243 -60.94 3.66 -19.23
N ASP A 244 -61.15 3.90 -20.53
CA ASP A 244 -61.27 2.87 -21.55
C ASP A 244 -60.02 2.74 -22.45
N ILE A 245 -58.95 3.48 -22.15
CA ILE A 245 -57.62 3.28 -22.71
C ILE A 245 -56.79 2.56 -21.65
N ASN A 246 -56.46 1.28 -21.90
CA ASN A 246 -55.57 0.54 -21.02
C ASN A 246 -54.11 0.90 -21.35
N ILE A 247 -53.48 1.69 -20.48
CA ILE A 247 -52.03 1.94 -20.56
C ILE A 247 -51.32 0.83 -19.79
N GLU A 248 -50.92 -0.23 -20.49
CA GLU A 248 -50.05 -1.25 -19.92
C GLU A 248 -48.61 -0.73 -19.86
N MET A 249 -48.13 -0.43 -18.66
CA MET A 249 -46.69 -0.34 -18.44
C MET A 249 -46.11 -1.74 -18.57
N LYS A 250 -45.34 -1.98 -19.63
CA LYS A 250 -44.42 -3.12 -19.66
C LYS A 250 -43.35 -2.89 -18.61
N GLU A 251 -43.59 -3.36 -17.38
CA GLU A 251 -42.54 -3.55 -16.40
C GLU A 251 -41.52 -4.53 -17.01
N ALA A 252 -40.45 -3.98 -17.59
CA ALA A 252 -39.26 -4.79 -17.79
C ALA A 252 -38.91 -5.34 -16.41
N VAL A 253 -38.57 -6.62 -16.30
CA VAL A 253 -38.19 -7.27 -15.04
C VAL A 253 -36.96 -6.53 -14.47
N ARG A 254 -37.20 -5.50 -13.64
CA ARG A 254 -36.25 -4.43 -13.28
C ARG A 254 -35.60 -4.65 -11.91
N PHE A 255 -36.21 -5.46 -11.04
CA PHE A 255 -35.73 -5.71 -9.68
C PHE A 255 -34.38 -6.45 -9.63
N SER A 256 -34.07 -7.31 -10.62
CA SER A 256 -32.77 -7.97 -10.73
C SER A 256 -31.62 -6.99 -11.02
N SER A 257 -31.91 -5.80 -11.58
CA SER A 257 -30.87 -4.85 -11.99
C SER A 257 -30.22 -4.12 -10.80
N ILE A 258 -30.96 -3.83 -9.73
CA ILE A 258 -30.45 -3.09 -8.56
C ILE A 258 -29.44 -3.94 -7.77
N SER A 259 -29.76 -5.21 -7.53
CA SER A 259 -28.88 -6.12 -6.79
C SER A 259 -27.58 -6.39 -7.55
N LEU A 260 -27.63 -6.50 -8.88
CA LEU A 260 -26.46 -6.71 -9.74
C LEU A 260 -25.42 -5.59 -9.60
N TYR A 261 -25.84 -4.32 -9.52
CA TYR A 261 -24.88 -3.22 -9.31
C TYR A 261 -24.23 -3.30 -7.93
N LYS A 262 -25.00 -3.62 -6.89
CA LYS A 262 -24.47 -3.81 -5.53
C LYS A 262 -23.50 -4.99 -5.44
N GLU A 263 -23.81 -6.09 -6.11
CA GLU A 263 -22.93 -7.27 -6.22
C GLU A 263 -21.63 -6.96 -6.95
N LEU A 264 -21.69 -6.20 -8.05
CA LEU A 264 -20.50 -5.72 -8.75
C LEU A 264 -19.61 -4.87 -7.82
N ILE A 265 -20.20 -3.92 -7.08
CA ILE A 265 -19.47 -3.08 -6.12
C ILE A 265 -18.83 -3.94 -5.03
N LYS A 266 -19.56 -4.92 -4.47
CA LYS A 266 -19.04 -5.87 -3.47
C LYS A 266 -17.88 -6.68 -4.04
N PHE A 267 -18.00 -7.20 -5.27
CA PHE A 267 -16.93 -7.93 -5.94
C PHE A 267 -15.68 -7.07 -6.13
N CYS A 268 -15.83 -5.84 -6.63
CA CYS A 268 -14.71 -4.93 -6.82
C CYS A 268 -14.02 -4.58 -5.48
N ASN A 269 -14.77 -4.31 -4.42
CA ASN A 269 -14.21 -4.06 -3.10
C ASN A 269 -13.45 -5.29 -2.57
N ALA A 270 -14.00 -6.50 -2.74
CA ALA A 270 -13.32 -7.73 -2.35
C ALA A 270 -12.00 -7.96 -3.11
N GLU A 271 -11.95 -7.67 -4.42
CA GLU A 271 -10.70 -7.74 -5.20
C GLU A 271 -9.67 -6.69 -4.74
N ILE A 272 -10.10 -5.47 -4.38
CA ILE A 272 -9.23 -4.44 -3.81
C ILE A 272 -8.64 -4.91 -2.46
N SER A 273 -9.49 -5.47 -1.58
CA SER A 273 -9.07 -6.04 -0.30
C SER A 273 -8.01 -7.12 -0.51
N LYS A 274 -8.27 -8.08 -1.41
CA LYS A 274 -7.32 -9.16 -1.73
C LYS A 274 -6.01 -8.62 -2.30
N ALA A 275 -6.06 -7.61 -3.16
CA ALA A 275 -4.84 -7.04 -3.75
C ALA A 275 -3.93 -6.38 -2.70
N ILE A 276 -4.50 -5.65 -1.74
CA ILE A 276 -3.70 -4.87 -0.77
C ILE A 276 -3.38 -5.68 0.49
N LEU A 277 -4.33 -6.47 0.99
CA LEU A 277 -4.26 -7.18 2.28
C LEU A 277 -4.09 -8.70 2.14
N SER A 278 -4.07 -9.24 0.91
CA SER A 278 -4.07 -10.68 0.63
C SER A 278 -5.31 -11.43 1.12
N GLN A 279 -6.35 -10.70 1.52
CA GLN A 279 -7.62 -11.24 2.02
C GLN A 279 -8.76 -10.22 1.89
N THR A 280 -10.01 -10.67 2.03
CA THR A 280 -11.16 -9.78 2.18
C THR A 280 -11.14 -9.06 3.53
N LEU A 281 -11.71 -7.85 3.61
CA LEU A 281 -11.79 -7.15 4.88
C LEU A 281 -12.70 -7.92 5.84
N THR A 282 -12.36 -7.98 7.12
CA THR A 282 -13.22 -8.61 8.14
C THR A 282 -14.60 -7.93 8.22
N THR A 283 -14.68 -6.64 7.91
CA THR A 283 -15.92 -5.86 7.82
C THR A 283 -16.82 -6.26 6.65
N GLU A 284 -16.29 -6.94 5.62
CA GLU A 284 -17.06 -7.41 4.45
C GLU A 284 -17.72 -8.78 4.70
N ILE A 285 -17.41 -9.43 5.83
CA ILE A 285 -17.89 -10.78 6.15
C ILE A 285 -19.21 -10.68 6.91
N GLU A 286 -20.32 -11.02 6.27
CA GLU A 286 -21.66 -11.02 6.88
C GLU A 286 -21.87 -12.18 7.89
N MET A 287 -21.08 -13.26 7.79
CA MET A 287 -21.03 -14.37 8.78
C MET A 287 -19.61 -14.97 8.86
N GLY A 288 -18.91 -14.77 9.98
CA GLY A 288 -17.55 -15.31 10.20
C GLY A 288 -17.47 -16.23 11.40
N SER A 289 -17.00 -17.46 11.21
CA SER A 289 -16.64 -18.37 12.32
C SER A 289 -15.33 -17.92 12.97
N LEU A 290 -15.10 -18.31 14.23
CA LEU A 290 -13.87 -17.99 14.97
C LEU A 290 -12.60 -18.47 14.22
N ALA A 291 -12.69 -19.60 13.52
CA ALA A 291 -11.61 -20.17 12.70
C ALA A 291 -11.30 -19.32 11.44
N ALA A 292 -12.32 -18.75 10.80
CA ALA A 292 -12.11 -17.84 9.66
C ALA A 292 -11.40 -16.57 10.11
N SER A 293 -11.81 -16.00 11.24
CA SER A 293 -11.16 -14.82 11.85
C SER A 293 -9.68 -15.08 12.16
N GLN A 294 -9.35 -16.21 12.80
CA GLN A 294 -7.95 -16.60 13.07
C GLN A 294 -7.10 -16.73 11.80
N THR A 295 -7.66 -17.33 10.75
CA THR A 295 -6.98 -17.45 9.45
C THR A 295 -6.69 -16.07 8.85
N HIS A 296 -7.65 -15.15 8.95
CA HIS A 296 -7.48 -13.78 8.47
C HIS A 296 -6.40 -13.00 9.23
N PHE A 297 -6.31 -13.19 10.55
CA PHE A 297 -5.23 -12.60 11.34
C PHE A 297 -3.86 -13.13 10.94
N LYS A 298 -3.75 -14.43 10.63
CA LYS A 298 -2.48 -15.04 10.20
C LYS A 298 -2.00 -14.48 8.86
N ILE A 299 -2.86 -14.42 7.85
CA ILE A 299 -2.51 -13.87 6.52
C ILE A 299 -2.10 -12.39 6.65
N ARG A 300 -2.84 -11.62 7.45
CA ARG A 300 -2.48 -10.23 7.72
C ARG A 300 -1.11 -10.11 8.40
N LYS A 301 -0.81 -11.00 9.37
CA LYS A 301 0.52 -11.05 10.03
C LYS A 301 1.62 -11.29 9.01
N ASP A 302 1.43 -12.20 8.05
CA ASP A 302 2.42 -12.48 7.01
C ASP A 302 2.70 -11.26 6.11
N VAL A 303 1.66 -10.49 5.75
CA VAL A 303 1.81 -9.23 5.00
C VAL A 303 2.60 -8.19 5.82
N ILE A 304 2.25 -8.03 7.10
CA ILE A 304 2.96 -7.11 8.01
C ILE A 304 4.42 -7.52 8.17
N LEU A 305 4.72 -8.81 8.30
CA LEU A 305 6.09 -9.32 8.39
C LEU A 305 6.92 -9.01 7.13
N SER A 306 6.29 -9.04 5.95
CA SER A 306 6.94 -8.62 4.70
C SER A 306 7.26 -7.13 4.72
N ASP A 307 6.31 -6.30 5.15
CA ASP A 307 6.47 -4.85 5.28
C ASP A 307 7.55 -4.49 6.32
N ILE A 308 7.64 -5.22 7.43
CA ILE A 308 8.71 -5.08 8.45
C ILE A 308 10.08 -5.29 7.81
N LYS A 309 10.25 -6.36 7.04
CA LYS A 309 11.53 -6.65 6.37
C LYS A 309 11.93 -5.53 5.41
N LEU A 310 10.97 -4.93 4.71
CA LEU A 310 11.22 -3.80 3.81
C LEU A 310 11.69 -2.55 4.57
N VAL A 311 11.03 -2.22 5.67
CA VAL A 311 11.38 -1.09 6.55
C VAL A 311 12.74 -1.31 7.20
N GLU A 312 12.96 -2.46 7.83
CA GLU A 312 14.23 -2.80 8.46
C GLU A 312 15.37 -2.75 7.44
N LYS A 313 15.20 -3.35 6.25
CA LYS A 313 16.21 -3.31 5.19
C LYS A 313 16.59 -1.86 4.82
N THR A 314 15.59 -0.98 4.71
CA THR A 314 15.79 0.41 4.31
C THR A 314 16.51 1.21 5.40
N LEU A 315 16.05 1.12 6.65
CA LEU A 315 16.66 1.85 7.77
C LEU A 315 18.04 1.30 8.13
N ASN A 316 18.26 -0.02 8.00
CA ASN A 316 19.59 -0.60 8.14
C ASN A 316 20.55 -0.12 7.06
N LYS A 317 20.06 0.16 5.84
CA LYS A 317 20.88 0.77 4.80
C LYS A 317 21.28 2.21 5.15
N LEU A 318 20.37 2.97 5.75
CA LEU A 318 20.68 4.30 6.29
C LEU A 318 21.74 4.21 7.39
N ILE A 319 21.59 3.29 8.35
CA ILE A 319 22.57 3.07 9.43
C ILE A 319 23.95 2.77 8.84
N GLN A 320 24.04 1.88 7.85
CA GLN A 320 25.31 1.60 7.15
C GLN A 320 25.94 2.87 6.59
N TRP A 321 25.17 3.74 5.93
CA TRP A 321 25.70 5.01 5.41
C TRP A 321 26.19 5.94 6.52
N ILE A 322 25.43 6.08 7.61
CA ILE A 322 25.83 6.90 8.74
C ILE A 322 27.15 6.38 9.34
N VAL A 323 27.25 5.07 9.55
CA VAL A 323 28.45 4.46 10.13
C VAL A 323 29.64 4.61 9.19
N GLU A 324 29.48 4.31 7.91
CA GLU A 324 30.53 4.44 6.89
C GLU A 324 31.08 5.87 6.81
N LEU A 325 30.21 6.88 6.83
CA LEU A 325 30.59 8.29 6.74
C LEU A 325 31.32 8.81 8.00
N ASN A 326 31.09 8.23 9.18
CA ASN A 326 31.58 8.77 10.46
C ASN A 326 32.67 7.91 11.13
N PHE A 327 32.66 6.60 10.89
CA PHE A 327 33.52 5.61 11.55
C PHE A 327 34.21 4.67 10.55
N GLY A 328 33.91 4.78 9.25
CA GLY A 328 34.45 3.89 8.23
C GLY A 328 33.77 2.52 8.21
N ASN A 329 34.45 1.53 7.62
CA ASN A 329 33.87 0.20 7.41
C ASN A 329 34.01 -0.69 8.65
N ILE A 330 33.20 -0.41 9.67
CA ILE A 330 33.11 -1.19 10.90
C ILE A 330 31.76 -1.92 11.00
N GLN A 331 31.65 -2.83 11.97
CA GLN A 331 30.40 -3.53 12.23
C GLN A 331 29.28 -2.53 12.61
N CYS A 332 28.11 -2.69 11.97
CA CYS A 332 26.98 -1.79 12.14
C CYS A 332 25.89 -2.39 13.04
N PRO A 333 25.27 -1.60 13.92
CA PRO A 333 24.06 -2.02 14.61
C PRO A 333 22.90 -2.17 13.60
N SER A 334 21.81 -2.79 14.02
CA SER A 334 20.60 -2.91 13.18
C SER A 334 19.35 -2.37 13.83
N PHE A 335 18.61 -1.56 13.08
CA PHE A 335 17.21 -1.27 13.31
C PHE A 335 16.37 -2.55 13.25
N LYS A 336 15.60 -2.77 14.32
CA LYS A 336 14.68 -3.91 14.47
C LYS A 336 13.32 -3.45 14.96
N LEU A 337 12.25 -3.94 14.35
CA LEU A 337 10.90 -3.76 14.86
C LEU A 337 10.57 -4.87 15.84
N ILE A 338 10.09 -4.49 17.01
CA ILE A 338 9.70 -5.40 18.08
C ILE A 338 8.29 -5.87 17.77
N LEU A 339 8.18 -7.14 17.42
CA LEU A 339 6.89 -7.80 17.35
C LEU A 339 6.41 -8.03 18.78
N ASN A 340 5.38 -7.30 19.18
CA ASN A 340 4.59 -7.65 20.35
C ASN A 340 3.90 -8.98 20.03
N ASP A 341 4.56 -10.09 20.32
CA ASP A 341 3.96 -11.40 20.22
C ASP A 341 2.87 -11.48 21.30
N SER A 342 1.65 -11.05 20.95
CA SER A 342 0.44 -11.47 21.66
C SER A 342 0.24 -13.00 21.57
N ASP A 343 1.03 -13.67 20.73
CA ASP A 343 1.16 -15.12 20.57
C ASP A 343 2.42 -15.72 21.22
N ASN A 344 3.02 -15.02 22.20
CA ASN A 344 4.14 -15.58 22.95
C ASN A 344 3.74 -16.86 23.68
N SER A 345 2.46 -17.19 23.82
CA SER A 345 1.92 -18.43 24.39
C SER A 345 2.63 -19.67 23.85
N GLN A 346 2.77 -19.81 22.53
CA GLN A 346 3.38 -21.00 21.92
C GLN A 346 4.89 -21.05 22.13
N LYS A 347 5.57 -19.90 22.05
CA LYS A 347 7.02 -19.78 22.26
C LYS A 347 7.38 -20.00 23.73
N ILE A 348 6.62 -19.39 24.64
CA ILE A 348 6.68 -19.59 26.08
C ILE A 348 6.38 -21.05 26.41
N GLU A 349 5.34 -21.67 25.83
CA GLU A 349 5.02 -23.08 26.07
C GLU A 349 6.14 -24.01 25.58
N ARG A 350 6.73 -23.74 24.40
CA ARG A 350 7.90 -24.47 23.90
C ARG A 350 9.09 -24.31 24.84
N ASP A 351 9.43 -23.08 25.21
CA ASP A 351 10.61 -22.78 26.02
C ASP A 351 10.43 -23.29 27.46
N LEU A 352 9.19 -23.31 27.99
CA LEU A 352 8.82 -23.99 29.24
C LEU A 352 9.00 -25.51 29.12
N LYS A 353 8.49 -26.15 28.06
CA LYS A 353 8.65 -27.60 27.84
C LYS A 353 10.12 -27.99 27.76
N ILE A 354 10.93 -27.21 27.03
CA ILE A 354 12.38 -27.45 26.92
C ILE A 354 13.05 -27.27 28.29
N SER A 355 12.76 -26.19 29.01
CA SER A 355 13.35 -25.92 30.32
C SER A 355 12.94 -26.97 31.37
N GLN A 356 11.71 -27.48 31.30
CA GLN A 356 11.19 -28.56 32.16
C GLN A 356 11.87 -29.90 31.92
N THR A 357 12.41 -30.15 30.72
CA THR A 357 13.15 -31.40 30.46
C THR A 357 14.47 -31.50 31.22
N GLY A 358 15.01 -30.36 31.69
CA GLY A 358 16.30 -30.28 32.38
C GLY A 358 17.53 -30.56 31.49
N MET A 359 17.33 -30.93 30.23
CA MET A 359 18.41 -31.28 29.29
C MET A 359 19.06 -30.06 28.63
N ILE A 360 18.33 -28.95 28.52
CA ILE A 360 18.77 -27.74 27.84
C ILE A 360 18.47 -26.54 28.76
N ARG A 361 19.49 -25.73 29.05
CA ARG A 361 19.34 -24.45 29.75
C ARG A 361 19.48 -23.30 28.74
N LEU A 362 18.46 -22.46 28.68
CA LEU A 362 18.47 -21.26 27.85
C LEU A 362 19.29 -20.16 28.55
N THR A 363 20.22 -19.54 27.82
CA THR A 363 21.17 -18.57 28.40
C THR A 363 20.51 -17.22 28.69
N LYS A 364 21.10 -16.43 29.61
CA LYS A 364 20.69 -15.04 29.87
C LYS A 364 20.57 -14.24 28.56
N LYS A 365 21.58 -14.36 27.70
CA LYS A 365 21.61 -13.74 26.35
C LYS A 365 20.46 -14.17 25.45
N TYR A 366 20.02 -15.44 25.51
CA TYR A 366 18.87 -15.91 24.75
C TYR A 366 17.58 -15.23 25.21
N TRP A 367 17.38 -15.09 26.52
CA TRP A 367 16.20 -14.42 27.07
C TRP A 367 16.13 -12.94 26.68
N MET A 368 17.26 -12.22 26.78
CA MET A 368 17.36 -10.83 26.34
C MET A 368 17.01 -10.68 24.85
N ASN A 369 17.61 -11.51 23.99
CA ASN A 369 17.40 -11.43 22.55
C ASN A 369 16.00 -11.90 22.10
N SER A 370 15.43 -12.89 22.78
CA SER A 370 14.20 -13.56 22.35
C SER A 370 12.94 -12.95 22.95
N TYR A 371 13.05 -12.32 24.12
CA TYR A 371 11.92 -11.78 24.88
C TYR A 371 12.11 -10.31 25.25
N GLY A 372 13.24 -9.69 24.92
CA GLY A 372 13.47 -8.26 25.14
C GLY A 372 13.79 -7.88 26.59
N PHE A 373 14.11 -8.84 27.46
CA PHE A 373 14.51 -8.54 28.83
C PHE A 373 15.80 -7.71 28.87
N ASN A 374 15.82 -6.72 29.76
CA ASN A 374 17.03 -5.98 30.09
C ASN A 374 17.98 -6.82 30.95
N GLU A 375 19.26 -6.45 30.98
CA GLU A 375 20.29 -7.20 31.71
C GLU A 375 19.99 -7.30 33.23
N ASP A 376 19.30 -6.28 33.77
CA ASP A 376 18.94 -6.15 35.17
C ASP A 376 17.64 -6.89 35.53
N GLU A 377 16.88 -7.34 34.54
CA GLU A 377 15.55 -7.98 34.72
C GLU A 377 15.63 -9.50 34.87
N ILE A 378 16.77 -10.11 34.56
CA ILE A 378 16.96 -11.56 34.56
C ILE A 378 18.28 -11.97 35.24
N LEU A 379 18.20 -13.00 36.08
CA LEU A 379 19.35 -13.59 36.79
C LEU A 379 19.78 -14.89 36.10
N GLU A 380 21.08 -15.15 36.06
CA GLU A 380 21.61 -16.42 35.57
C GLU A 380 21.50 -17.47 36.70
N LEU A 381 20.83 -18.60 36.43
CA LEU A 381 20.53 -19.66 37.40
C LEU A 381 21.57 -20.79 37.44
#